data_AF-A0A8S3H9S7-F1
#
_entry.id   AF-A0A8S3H9S7-F1
#
_cell.length_a   1.000
_cell.length_b   1.000
_cell.length_c   1.000
_cell.angle_alpha   90.00
_cell.angle_beta   90.00
_cell.angle_gamma   90.00
#
_symmetry.space_group_name_H-M   'P 1'
#
loop_
_entity.id
_entity.type
_entity.pdbx_description
1 polymer ?
#
loop_
_entity_poly.entity_id
_entity_poly.type
_entity_poly.pdbx_seq_one_letter_code
_entity_poly.pdbx_strand_id
1 'polypeptide(L)' 'MRSYWLKPGTLIEWGNLWHKGVQYRPDAKVLGVFSQIGELYNVHHMWSYKNFQHRKQMRTNAWAKPGWSE' A
#
# COMPACT_ATOMS: atom_id res chain seq x y z
N MET A 1 -9.19 0.50 -5.20
CA MET A 1 -7.94 1.15 -5.64
C MET A 1 -7.59 2.28 -4.68
N ARG A 2 -6.32 2.63 -4.52
CA ARG A 2 -5.86 3.83 -3.82
C ARG A 2 -4.79 4.51 -4.65
N SER A 3 -4.75 5.84 -4.58
CA SER A 3 -3.80 6.68 -5.32
C SER A 3 -3.17 7.64 -4.33
N TYR A 4 -1.85 7.77 -4.36
CA TYR A 4 -1.10 8.68 -3.51
C TYR A 4 -0.25 9.60 -4.37
N TRP A 5 -0.36 10.90 -4.09
CA TRP A 5 0.53 11.93 -4.60
C TRP A 5 1.72 12.05 -3.65
N LEU A 6 2.89 11.65 -4.11
CA LEU A 6 4.11 11.68 -3.32
C LEU A 6 4.76 13.06 -3.42
N LYS A 7 5.49 13.41 -2.36
CA LYS A 7 6.40 14.55 -2.41
C LYS A 7 7.49 14.26 -3.47
N PRO A 8 7.87 15.24 -4.30
CA PRO A 8 8.95 15.04 -5.26
C PRO A 8 10.23 14.50 -4.59
N GLY A 9 10.83 13.48 -5.21
CA GLY A 9 12.05 12.83 -4.70
C GLY A 9 11.86 11.72 -3.67
N THR A 10 10.64 11.46 -3.16
CA THR A 10 10.42 10.48 -2.08
C THR A 10 9.94 9.10 -2.54
N LEU A 11 9.98 8.80 -3.85
CA LEU A 11 9.45 7.54 -4.39
C LEU A 11 10.14 6.30 -3.81
N ILE A 12 11.47 6.34 -3.69
CA ILE A 12 12.26 5.21 -3.16
C ILE A 12 12.00 5.02 -1.66
N GLU A 13 11.96 6.11 -0.89
CA GLU A 13 11.59 6.09 0.52
C GLU A 13 10.19 5.49 0.73
N TRP A 14 9.21 5.98 -0.04
CA TRP A 14 7.86 5.45 -0.05
C TRP A 14 7.85 3.95 -0.39
N GLY A 15 8.61 3.53 -1.40
CA GLY A 15 8.70 2.13 -1.81
C GLY A 15 9.21 1.22 -0.69
N ASN A 16 10.23 1.65 0.05
CA ASN A 16 10.77 0.93 1.19
C ASN A 16 9.75 0.80 2.33
N LEU A 17 9.09 1.90 2.70
CA LEU A 17 8.04 1.91 3.74
C LEU A 17 6.83 1.06 3.32
N TRP A 18 6.43 1.19 2.06
CA TRP A 18 5.31 0.43 1.51
C TRP A 18 5.63 -1.08 1.49
N HIS A 19 6.84 -1.47 1.11
CA HIS A 19 7.26 -2.87 1.13
C HIS A 19 7.15 -3.49 2.54
N LYS A 20 7.61 -2.77 3.57
CA LYS A 20 7.42 -3.18 4.98
C LYS A 20 5.93 -3.32 5.31
N GLY A 21 5.12 -2.33 4.93
CA GLY A 21 3.68 -2.34 5.10
C GLY A 21 2.98 -3.55 4.45
N VAL A 22 3.43 -3.98 3.27
CA VAL A 22 2.85 -5.14 2.57
C VAL A 22 3.00 -6.42 3.39
N GLN A 23 4.12 -6.60 4.11
CA GLN A 23 4.37 -7.80 4.93
C GLN A 23 3.34 -7.99 6.05
N TYR A 24 2.68 -6.91 6.51
CA TYR A 24 1.64 -7.00 7.53
C TYR A 24 0.30 -7.55 7.01
N ARG A 25 0.13 -7.69 5.67
CA ARG A 25 -1.09 -8.16 5.00
C ARG A 25 -0.81 -9.37 4.07
N PRO A 26 -0.26 -10.48 4.57
CA PRO A 26 0.22 -11.58 3.74
C PRO A 26 -0.87 -12.23 2.86
N ASP A 27 -2.11 -12.27 3.33
CA ASP A 27 -3.23 -12.90 2.62
C ASP A 27 -3.86 -11.99 1.54
N ALA A 28 -3.46 -10.72 1.47
CA ALA A 28 -3.99 -9.76 0.51
C ALA A 28 -2.99 -9.56 -0.63
N LYS A 29 -3.36 -10.01 -1.84
CA LYS A 29 -2.56 -9.76 -3.05
C LYS A 29 -2.64 -8.29 -3.43
N VAL A 30 -1.52 -7.69 -3.82
CA VAL A 30 -1.44 -6.28 -4.21
C VAL A 30 -0.71 -6.11 -5.54
N LEU A 31 -1.23 -5.21 -6.36
CA LEU A 31 -0.57 -4.63 -7.53
C LEU A 31 -0.19 -3.19 -7.20
N GLY A 32 1.06 -2.81 -7.44
CA GLY A 32 1.54 -1.43 -7.39
C GLY A 32 1.93 -0.96 -8.79
N VAL A 33 1.48 0.23 -9.18
CA VAL A 33 1.78 0.86 -10.46
C VAL A 33 2.24 2.30 -10.20
N PHE A 34 3.34 2.68 -10.81
CA PHE A 34 3.90 4.03 -10.73
C PHE A 34 3.81 4.70 -12.10
N SER A 35 3.42 5.97 -12.11
CA SER A 35 3.38 6.75 -13.35
C SER A 35 4.78 7.23 -13.72
N GLN A 36 5.23 6.95 -14.95
CA GLN A 36 6.48 7.47 -15.51
C GLN A 36 6.29 8.61 -16.50
N ILE A 37 5.06 8.84 -16.97
CA ILE A 37 4.72 9.84 -17.98
C ILE A 37 3.36 10.46 -17.60
N GLY A 38 3.25 11.79 -17.64
CA GLY A 38 2.03 12.51 -17.25
C GLY A 38 2.02 12.90 -15.77
N GLU A 39 1.10 12.36 -14.98
CA GLU A 39 0.98 12.64 -13.55
C GLU A 39 2.15 12.05 -12.75
N LEU A 40 3.28 12.77 -12.73
CA LEU A 40 4.48 12.38 -12.00
C LEU A 40 4.24 12.35 -10.48
N TYR A 41 5.03 11.52 -9.80
CA TYR A 41 4.93 11.30 -8.35
C TYR A 41 3.61 10.70 -7.88
N ASN A 42 2.78 10.16 -8.79
CA ASN A 42 1.57 9.43 -8.44
C ASN A 42 1.84 7.92 -8.37
N VAL A 43 1.45 7.29 -7.27
CA VAL A 43 1.46 5.83 -7.12
C VAL A 43 0.05 5.31 -6.92
N HIS A 44 -0.32 4.37 -7.77
CA HIS A 44 -1.55 3.60 -7.65
C HIS A 44 -1.26 2.23 -7.07
N HIS A 45 -2.10 1.80 -6.14
CA HIS A 45 -2.05 0.43 -5.66
C HIS A 45 -3.43 -0.18 -5.48
N MET A 46 -3.59 -1.42 -5.93
CA MET A 46 -4.83 -2.16 -5.91
C MET A 46 -4.67 -3.44 -5.11
N TRP A 47 -5.53 -3.60 -4.11
CA TRP A 47 -5.54 -4.77 -3.23
C TRP A 47 -6.73 -5.66 -3.60
N SER A 48 -6.47 -6.95 -3.75
CA SER A 48 -7.50 -7.97 -3.95
C SER A 48 -7.96 -8.54 -2.62
N TYR A 49 -9.28 -8.62 -2.42
CA TYR A 49 -9.92 -9.24 -1.27
C TYR A 49 -11.11 -10.07 -1.72
N LYS A 50 -11.41 -11.16 -1.01
CA LYS A 50 -12.56 -12.02 -1.30
C LYS A 50 -13.90 -11.30 -1.20
N ASN A 51 -14.05 -10.42 -0.21
CA ASN A 51 -15.25 -9.60 0.05
C ASN A 51 -14.91 -8.42 0.98
N PHE A 52 -15.90 -7.58 1.29
CA PHE A 52 -15.71 -6.42 2.16
C PHE A 52 -15.35 -6.77 3.61
N GLN A 53 -15.86 -7.87 4.14
CA GLN A 53 -15.53 -8.32 5.49
C GLN A 53 -14.06 -8.73 5.60
N HIS A 54 -13.57 -9.51 4.61
CA HIS A 54 -12.16 -9.88 4.51
C HIS A 54 -11.27 -8.63 4.43
N ARG A 55 -11.65 -7.62 3.63
CA ARG A 55 -10.95 -6.34 3.57
C ARG A 55 -10.90 -5.64 4.93
N LYS A 56 -12.00 -5.60 5.67
CA LYS A 56 -12.07 -4.97 7.00
C LYS A 56 -11.13 -5.69 7.97
N GLN A 57 -11.24 -7.01 8.07
CA GLN A 57 -10.44 -7.83 8.98
C GLN A 57 -8.94 -7.71 8.68
N MET A 58 -8.52 -7.84 7.41
CA MET A 58 -7.12 -7.69 7.01
C MET A 58 -6.55 -6.32 7.37
N ARG A 59 -7.33 -5.25 7.21
CA ARG A 59 -6.90 -3.90 7.59
C ARG A 59 -6.79 -3.75 9.10
N THR A 60 -7.80 -4.17 9.85
CA THR A 60 -7.79 -4.09 11.33
C THR A 60 -6.63 -4.89 11.92
N ASN A 61 -6.41 -6.12 11.44
CA ASN A 61 -5.31 -6.96 11.91
C ASN A 61 -3.95 -6.34 11.61
N ALA A 62 -3.77 -5.72 10.44
CA ALA A 62 -2.52 -5.03 10.12
C ALA A 62 -2.24 -3.87 11.09
N TRP A 63 -3.26 -3.07 11.43
CA TRP A 63 -3.13 -1.96 12.40
C TRP A 63 -2.79 -2.42 13.82
N ALA A 64 -3.17 -3.63 14.21
CA ALA A 64 -2.93 -4.16 15.55
C ALA A 64 -1.53 -4.79 15.71
N LYS A 65 -0.79 -5.01 14.61
CA LYS A 65 0.54 -5.63 14.68
C LYS A 65 1.58 -4.59 15.14
N PRO A 66 2.44 -4.93 16.13
CA PRO A 66 3.59 -4.09 16.47
C PRO A 66 4.45 -3.81 15.23
N GLY A 67 4.98 -2.60 15.10
CA GLY A 67 5.76 -2.17 13.94
C GLY A 67 4.94 -1.67 12.72
N TRP A 68 3.61 -1.63 12.79
CA TRP A 68 2.77 -1.05 11.72
C TRP A 68 2.82 0.49 11.69
N SER A 69 2.90 1.12 12.86
CA SER A 69 2.85 2.58 13.05
C SER A 69 4.20 3.22 13.35
N GLU A 70 5.28 2.44 13.28
CA GLU A 70 6.67 2.91 13.40
C GLU A 70 7.16 3.47 12.06
#